data_AF-A0A7H9AZI9-F1
#
_entry.id   AF-A0A7H9AZI9-F1
#
_cell.length_a   1.000
_cell.length_b   1.000
_cell.length_c   1.000
_cell.angle_alpha   90.00
_cell.angle_beta   90.00
_cell.angle_gamma   90.00
#
_symmetry.space_group_name_H-M   'P 1'
#
loop_
_entity.id
_entity.type
_entity.pdbx_description
1 polymer ?
#
loop_
_entity_poly.entity_id
_entity_poly.type
_entity_poly.pdbx_seq_one_letter_code
_entity_poly.pdbx_strand_id
1 'polypeptide(L)'
;MLVLMKRSNGCFYRFLRRSVAQRNNTGGQTYIQLDNPTSYTQVLKEPLLKRQELGNGARVENLQKSLEMNKYGVTLRDKAEIIKCFYPTKYSTLRVDQDRSYSNEHLEIEGRGLLHLVVKETFMQLYKRTSKDVGKYDFNYGLKMGRLSSWKKKPALLVRHFLKRKGLAKLARLPIPQSQIPLRIQYVYDQRSFNAIIGYIAKTNDAQTVNEFLKAEIAKDIVQTMLTR
;
A
#
# COMPACT_ATOMS: atom_id res chain seq x y z
N MET A 1 -44.96 22.49 16.83
CA MET A 1 -43.94 23.52 17.13
C MET A 1 -42.57 22.85 16.98
N LEU A 2 -41.94 22.99 15.81
CA LEU A 2 -40.73 22.26 15.38
C LEU A 2 -39.55 23.23 15.38
N VAL A 3 -38.56 23.00 16.25
CA VAL A 3 -37.32 23.79 16.32
C VAL A 3 -36.30 23.20 15.34
N LEU A 4 -36.05 23.94 14.26
CA LEU A 4 -34.98 23.69 13.29
C LEU A 4 -33.64 24.25 13.83
N MET A 5 -32.73 23.38 14.26
CA MET A 5 -31.32 23.76 14.46
C MET A 5 -30.52 23.60 13.17
N LYS A 6 -30.16 24.73 12.56
CA LYS A 6 -29.24 24.85 11.43
C LYS A 6 -27.81 24.46 11.84
N ARG A 7 -27.20 23.57 11.05
CA ARG A 7 -25.78 23.18 11.11
C ARG A 7 -24.89 24.29 10.55
N SER A 8 -23.89 24.74 11.30
CA SER A 8 -22.78 25.56 10.80
C SER A 8 -21.54 24.69 10.56
N ASN A 9 -21.41 24.11 9.36
CA ASN A 9 -20.18 23.50 8.88
C ASN A 9 -19.43 24.52 8.01
N GLY A 10 -18.55 25.31 8.63
CA GLY A 10 -17.84 26.36 7.92
C GLY A 10 -16.56 26.81 8.62
N CYS A 11 -15.64 25.90 8.93
CA CYS A 11 -14.28 26.34 9.33
C CYS A 11 -13.11 25.38 9.06
N PHE A 12 -13.33 24.15 8.54
CA PHE A 12 -12.22 23.19 8.34
C PHE A 12 -11.54 23.23 6.95
N TYR A 13 -12.08 23.97 5.99
CA TYR A 13 -11.51 24.06 4.64
C TYR A 13 -10.39 25.10 4.49
N ARG A 14 -10.02 25.84 5.54
CA ARG A 14 -8.99 26.89 5.47
C ARG A 14 -7.54 26.38 5.57
N PHE A 15 -7.33 25.14 6.00
CA PHE A 15 -5.98 24.55 6.12
C PHE A 15 -5.53 23.69 4.93
N LEU A 16 -6.45 23.35 4.00
CA LEU A 16 -6.16 22.50 2.83
C LEU A 16 -6.35 23.22 1.48
N ARG A 17 -6.63 24.54 1.49
CA ARG A 17 -6.87 25.36 0.28
C ARG A 17 -5.96 26.59 0.14
N ARG A 18 -4.79 26.62 0.79
CA ARG A 18 -3.79 27.68 0.56
C ARG A 18 -2.70 27.35 -0.45
N SER A 19 -2.80 26.24 -1.18
CA SER A 19 -1.75 25.82 -2.13
C SER A 19 -2.22 25.57 -3.57
N VAL A 20 -3.47 25.86 -3.92
CA VAL A 20 -3.96 25.68 -5.32
C VAL A 20 -5.04 26.71 -5.64
N ALA A 21 -4.65 27.98 -5.85
CA ALA A 21 -5.41 28.97 -6.64
C ALA A 21 -4.72 30.35 -6.67
N GLN A 22 -3.58 30.46 -7.36
CA GLN A 22 -3.03 31.67 -8.04
C GLN A 22 -1.94 31.10 -8.97
N ARG A 23 -1.82 31.32 -10.27
CA ARG A 23 -2.39 32.20 -11.30
C ARG A 23 -2.07 31.52 -12.64
N ASN A 24 -2.97 31.60 -13.63
CA ASN A 24 -2.58 31.46 -15.04
C ASN A 24 -2.18 32.85 -15.58
N ASN A 25 -1.19 32.85 -16.48
CA ASN A 25 -0.73 33.92 -17.38
C ASN A 25 -0.03 35.15 -16.77
N THR A 26 1.30 35.20 -16.91
CA THR A 26 2.02 35.96 -17.96
C THR A 26 3.49 35.52 -17.98
N GLY A 27 4.11 35.52 -19.17
CA GLY A 27 5.42 34.95 -19.45
C GLY A 27 6.60 35.54 -18.65
N GLY A 28 7.62 34.69 -18.50
CA GLY A 28 8.88 34.97 -17.82
C GLY A 28 9.47 33.67 -17.31
N GLN A 29 10.45 33.12 -18.04
CA GLN A 29 11.23 31.98 -17.57
C GLN A 29 12.08 32.42 -16.37
N THR A 30 11.58 32.17 -15.17
CA THR A 30 12.40 32.07 -13.97
C THR A 30 12.27 30.65 -13.46
N TYR A 31 13.38 29.89 -13.51
CA TYR A 31 13.50 28.61 -12.84
C TYR A 31 13.34 28.86 -11.35
N ILE A 32 12.15 28.59 -10.82
CA ILE A 32 11.93 28.52 -9.37
C ILE A 32 12.56 27.20 -8.93
N GLN A 33 13.76 27.29 -8.33
CA GLN A 33 14.28 26.23 -7.49
C GLN A 33 13.20 25.93 -6.45
N LEU A 34 12.62 24.72 -6.54
CA LEU A 34 11.84 24.15 -5.46
C LEU A 34 12.82 23.88 -4.33
N ASP A 35 12.89 24.80 -3.38
CA ASP A 35 13.58 24.56 -2.13
C ASP A 35 13.08 23.25 -1.52
N ASN A 36 14.03 22.33 -1.32
CA ASN A 36 13.82 21.05 -0.67
C ASN A 36 12.98 21.25 0.60
N PRO A 37 11.82 20.57 0.75
CA PRO A 37 11.14 20.56 2.03
C PRO A 37 12.05 19.84 3.01
N THR A 38 12.67 20.63 3.89
CA THR A 38 13.54 20.13 4.95
C THR A 38 12.73 19.15 5.78
N SER A 39 13.16 17.89 5.66
CA SER A 39 12.74 16.70 6.37
C SER A 39 12.45 16.94 7.87
N TYR A 40 11.19 17.14 8.23
CA TYR A 40 10.73 16.89 9.61
C TYR A 40 10.49 15.38 9.77
N THR A 41 11.58 14.64 9.96
CA THR A 41 11.57 13.20 10.22
C THR A 41 10.98 12.95 11.61
N GLN A 42 9.65 12.76 11.70
CA GLN A 42 9.06 12.28 12.95
C GLN A 42 9.41 10.79 13.12
N VAL A 43 10.47 10.55 13.88
CA VAL A 43 10.88 9.21 14.32
C VAL A 43 9.74 8.57 15.12
N LEU A 44 9.47 7.28 14.85
CA LEU A 44 8.48 6.51 15.59
C LEU A 44 8.94 6.33 17.05
N LYS A 45 8.32 7.07 17.96
CA LYS A 45 8.65 7.04 19.40
C LYS A 45 8.23 5.70 20.03
N GLU A 46 9.14 5.05 20.76
CA GLU A 46 8.88 3.78 21.48
C GLU A 46 7.62 3.78 22.39
N PRO A 47 7.29 4.86 23.12
CA PRO A 47 6.08 4.89 23.94
C PRO A 47 4.79 4.68 23.14
N LEU A 48 4.78 5.06 21.86
CA LEU A 48 3.62 4.84 20.99
C LEU A 48 3.44 3.36 20.64
N LEU A 49 4.55 2.66 20.40
CA LEU A 49 4.55 1.22 20.10
C LEU A 49 4.00 0.44 21.29
N LYS A 50 4.51 0.74 22.50
CA LYS A 50 4.05 0.13 23.77
C LYS A 50 2.57 0.42 24.05
N ARG A 51 2.12 1.67 23.87
CA ARG A 51 0.71 2.03 24.10
C ARG A 51 -0.27 1.26 23.20
N GLN A 52 0.17 0.80 22.04
CA GLN A 52 -0.68 0.15 21.04
C GLN A 52 -0.37 -1.34 20.86
N GLU A 53 0.41 -1.93 21.75
CA GLU A 53 0.98 -3.27 21.63
C GLU A 53 -0.07 -4.35 21.33
N LEU A 54 -1.12 -4.45 22.15
CA LEU A 54 -2.21 -5.42 21.94
C LEU A 54 -2.86 -5.29 20.55
N GLY A 55 -3.19 -4.06 20.14
CA GLY A 55 -3.80 -3.82 18.84
C GLY A 55 -2.83 -4.01 17.66
N ASN A 56 -1.53 -3.88 17.89
CA ASN A 56 -0.51 -4.16 16.89
C ASN A 56 -0.31 -5.67 16.74
N GLY A 57 -0.24 -6.42 17.84
CA GLY A 57 -0.21 -7.88 17.85
C GLY A 57 -1.39 -8.49 17.09
N ALA A 58 -2.62 -8.06 17.40
CA ALA A 58 -3.81 -8.52 16.70
C ALA A 58 -3.78 -8.24 15.18
N ARG A 59 -3.16 -7.13 14.75
CA ARG A 59 -2.98 -6.83 13.32
C ARG A 59 -1.98 -7.76 12.66
N VAL A 60 -0.85 -8.04 13.31
CA VAL A 60 0.15 -8.99 12.80
C VAL A 60 -0.50 -10.37 12.64
N GLU A 61 -1.23 -10.84 13.65
CA GLU A 61 -1.91 -12.14 13.59
C GLU A 61 -2.97 -12.20 12.50
N ASN A 62 -3.80 -11.16 12.38
CA ASN A 62 -4.80 -11.08 11.32
C ASN A 62 -4.13 -11.09 9.94
N LEU A 63 -3.03 -10.36 9.77
CA LEU A 63 -2.26 -10.37 8.53
C LEU A 63 -1.73 -11.77 8.18
N GLN A 64 -1.10 -12.46 9.13
CA GLN A 64 -0.56 -13.79 8.92
C GLN A 64 -1.65 -14.80 8.56
N LYS A 65 -2.79 -14.74 9.26
CA LYS A 65 -3.95 -15.62 9.03
C LYS A 65 -4.62 -15.33 7.68
N SER A 66 -4.96 -14.07 7.40
CA SER A 66 -5.64 -13.67 6.17
C SER A 66 -4.83 -13.99 4.91
N LEU A 67 -3.50 -14.02 5.01
CA LEU A 67 -2.60 -14.31 3.90
C LEU A 67 -2.03 -15.73 3.95
N GLU A 68 -2.53 -16.61 4.82
CA GLU A 68 -2.06 -18.00 4.94
C GLU A 68 -0.52 -18.16 4.95
N MET A 69 0.23 -17.20 5.54
CA MET A 69 1.69 -17.09 5.32
C MET A 69 2.45 -18.38 5.66
N ASN A 70 2.00 -19.06 6.71
CA ASN A 70 2.62 -20.30 7.20
C ASN A 70 2.60 -21.42 6.15
N LYS A 71 1.58 -21.48 5.29
CA LYS A 71 1.45 -22.48 4.21
C LYS A 71 2.59 -22.39 3.18
N TYR A 72 3.16 -21.19 3.05
CA TYR A 72 4.24 -20.90 2.11
C TYR A 72 5.59 -20.78 2.80
N GLY A 73 5.69 -21.06 4.12
CA GLY A 73 6.94 -20.88 4.86
C GLY A 73 7.40 -19.42 5.01
N VAL A 74 6.51 -18.45 4.76
CA VAL A 74 6.82 -17.03 4.94
C VAL A 74 6.70 -16.66 6.42
N THR A 75 7.75 -16.04 6.95
CA THR A 75 7.81 -15.63 8.35
C THR A 75 7.94 -14.12 8.51
N LEU A 76 7.39 -13.60 9.62
CA LEU A 76 7.61 -12.25 10.08
C LEU A 76 8.63 -12.31 11.23
N ARG A 77 9.93 -12.35 10.87
CA ARG A 77 11.04 -12.68 11.79
C ARG A 77 11.00 -11.86 13.07
N ASP A 78 10.89 -10.55 12.96
CA ASP A 78 10.83 -9.64 14.11
C ASP A 78 9.48 -8.93 14.15
N LYS A 79 8.65 -9.31 15.14
CA LYS A 79 7.33 -8.70 15.37
C LYS A 79 7.44 -7.24 15.79
N ALA A 80 8.48 -6.82 16.49
CA ALA A 80 8.65 -5.42 16.87
C ALA A 80 8.98 -4.55 15.66
N GLU A 81 9.75 -5.09 14.72
CA GLU A 81 10.13 -4.39 13.49
C GLU A 81 8.97 -4.32 12.49
N ILE A 82 8.24 -5.41 12.25
CA ILE A 82 7.10 -5.39 11.31
C ILE A 82 6.01 -4.39 11.71
N ILE A 83 5.82 -4.16 13.02
CA ILE A 83 4.83 -3.20 13.52
C ILE A 83 5.10 -1.80 12.97
N LYS A 84 6.36 -1.46 12.71
CA LYS A 84 6.76 -0.15 12.16
C LYS A 84 6.17 0.07 10.76
N CYS A 85 5.99 -0.99 9.96
CA CYS A 85 5.34 -0.90 8.64
C CYS A 85 3.87 -0.44 8.73
N PHE A 86 3.20 -0.63 9.87
CA PHE A 86 1.83 -0.15 10.08
C PHE A 86 1.74 1.37 10.27
N TYR A 87 2.85 2.10 10.38
CA TYR A 87 2.86 3.55 10.59
C TYR A 87 3.39 4.29 9.35
N PRO A 88 2.61 4.36 8.25
CA PRO A 88 3.10 4.86 6.96
C PRO A 88 3.35 6.37 6.93
N THR A 89 2.94 7.10 7.97
CA THR A 89 3.19 8.55 8.12
C THR A 89 4.42 8.84 8.98
N LYS A 90 5.11 7.82 9.50
CA LYS A 90 6.27 7.98 10.36
C LYS A 90 7.47 7.30 9.72
N TYR A 91 8.53 8.08 9.57
CA TYR A 91 9.80 7.60 9.08
C TYR A 91 10.45 6.80 10.20
N SER A 92 10.21 5.49 10.17
CA SER A 92 10.88 4.53 11.02
C SER A 92 11.92 3.79 10.20
N THR A 93 13.09 3.61 10.78
CA THR A 93 14.07 2.64 10.29
C THR A 93 13.72 1.28 10.86
N LEU A 94 13.62 0.29 9.98
CA LEU A 94 13.38 -1.10 10.30
C LEU A 94 14.68 -1.87 10.23
N ARG A 95 14.96 -2.69 11.23
CA ARG A 95 16.04 -3.66 11.21
C ARG A 95 15.52 -4.94 10.57
N VAL A 96 16.22 -5.41 9.54
CA VAL A 96 15.89 -6.65 8.83
C VAL A 96 16.78 -7.78 9.33
N ASP A 97 18.03 -7.47 9.66
CA ASP A 97 18.99 -8.33 10.33
C ASP A 97 19.97 -7.48 11.15
N GLN A 98 21.05 -8.08 11.65
CA GLN A 98 22.01 -7.41 12.54
C GLN A 98 22.70 -6.21 11.88
N ASP A 99 22.89 -6.23 10.56
CA ASP A 99 23.71 -5.24 9.84
C ASP A 99 22.92 -4.38 8.85
N ARG A 100 21.70 -4.77 8.49
CA ARG A 100 20.89 -4.09 7.47
C ARG A 100 19.66 -3.47 8.07
N SER A 101 19.49 -2.20 7.74
CA SER A 101 18.33 -1.43 8.10
C SER A 101 17.79 -0.66 6.90
N TYR A 102 16.47 -0.51 6.85
CA TYR A 102 15.78 0.14 5.74
C TYR A 102 14.76 1.13 6.28
N SER A 103 14.59 2.25 5.60
CA SER A 103 13.48 3.15 5.91
C SER A 103 12.16 2.50 5.49
N ASN A 104 11.09 2.81 6.22
CA ASN A 104 9.74 2.35 5.88
C ASN A 104 9.33 2.74 4.45
N GLU A 105 9.71 3.94 4.01
CA GLU A 105 9.47 4.43 2.64
C GLU A 105 10.21 3.57 1.60
N HIS A 106 11.46 3.18 1.87
CA HIS A 106 12.21 2.33 0.96
C HIS A 106 11.54 0.97 0.80
N LEU A 107 11.13 0.35 1.92
CA LEU A 107 10.39 -0.92 1.89
C LEU A 107 9.04 -0.77 1.17
N GLU A 108 8.33 0.36 1.34
CA GLU A 108 7.10 0.65 0.59
C GLU A 108 7.37 0.66 -0.93
N ILE A 109 8.40 1.37 -1.36
CA ILE A 109 8.75 1.50 -2.78
C ILE A 109 9.10 0.15 -3.38
N GLU A 110 9.99 -0.61 -2.72
CA GLU A 110 10.42 -1.92 -3.19
C GLU A 110 9.26 -2.93 -3.19
N GLY A 111 8.51 -3.01 -2.09
CA GLY A 111 7.38 -3.93 -1.99
C GLY A 111 6.27 -3.61 -2.98
N ARG A 112 6.01 -2.33 -3.26
CA ARG A 112 5.10 -1.91 -4.34
C ARG A 112 5.60 -2.36 -5.70
N GLY A 113 6.89 -2.17 -5.98
CA GLY A 113 7.53 -2.57 -7.23
C GLY A 113 7.40 -4.08 -7.46
N LEU A 114 7.79 -4.86 -6.45
CA LEU A 114 7.70 -6.32 -6.45
C LEU A 114 6.26 -6.79 -6.65
N LEU A 115 5.31 -6.30 -5.84
CA LEU A 115 3.91 -6.71 -5.95
C LEU A 115 3.32 -6.38 -7.34
N HIS A 116 3.62 -5.20 -7.87
CA HIS A 116 3.18 -4.81 -9.21
C HIS A 116 3.79 -5.71 -10.29
N LEU A 117 5.06 -6.08 -10.16
CA LEU A 117 5.73 -7.00 -11.08
C LEU A 117 5.03 -8.37 -11.08
N VAL A 118 4.82 -8.97 -9.90
CA VAL A 118 4.18 -10.30 -9.78
C VAL A 118 2.74 -10.29 -10.30
N VAL A 119 1.98 -9.22 -10.04
CA VAL A 119 0.62 -9.07 -10.57
C VAL A 119 0.62 -8.97 -12.10
N LYS A 120 1.54 -8.18 -12.68
CA LYS A 120 1.69 -8.08 -14.15
C LYS A 120 2.13 -9.38 -14.78
N GLU A 121 3.07 -10.08 -14.16
CA GLU A 121 3.50 -11.42 -14.58
C GLU A 121 2.31 -12.38 -14.62
N THR A 122 1.48 -12.36 -13.58
CA THR A 122 0.26 -13.18 -13.51
C THR A 122 -0.74 -12.80 -14.61
N PHE A 123 -0.89 -11.51 -14.95
CA PHE A 123 -1.72 -11.10 -16.09
C PHE A 123 -1.21 -11.66 -17.42
N MET A 124 0.10 -11.65 -17.64
CA MET A 124 0.71 -12.19 -18.86
C MET A 124 0.49 -13.70 -18.99
N GLN A 125 0.34 -14.42 -17.87
CA GLN A 125 0.04 -15.86 -17.88
C GLN A 125 -1.46 -16.17 -18.06
N LEU A 126 -2.34 -15.20 -17.82
CA LEU A 126 -3.79 -15.42 -17.84
C LEU A 126 -4.37 -15.55 -19.26
N TYR A 127 -3.85 -14.77 -20.20
CA TYR A 127 -4.40 -14.72 -21.54
C TYR A 127 -3.91 -15.90 -22.40
N LYS A 128 -4.81 -16.45 -23.23
CA LYS A 128 -4.49 -17.55 -24.16
C LYS A 128 -3.34 -17.17 -25.08
N ARG A 129 -2.47 -18.15 -25.37
CA ARG A 129 -1.24 -17.92 -26.10
C ARG A 129 -1.48 -17.42 -27.52
N THR A 130 -0.70 -16.43 -27.94
CA THR A 130 -0.64 -15.98 -29.34
C THR A 130 0.65 -16.45 -30.00
N SER A 131 0.68 -16.44 -31.33
CA SER A 131 1.90 -16.78 -32.10
C SER A 131 3.08 -15.83 -31.86
N LYS A 132 2.86 -14.72 -31.14
CA LYS A 132 3.88 -13.72 -30.77
C LYS A 132 4.40 -13.87 -29.33
N ASP A 133 4.01 -14.94 -28.63
CA ASP A 133 4.37 -15.13 -27.23
C ASP A 133 5.80 -15.67 -27.08
N VAL A 134 6.46 -15.27 -25.99
CA VAL A 134 7.78 -15.81 -25.60
C VAL A 134 7.61 -16.65 -24.34
N GLY A 135 7.81 -17.96 -24.45
CA GLY A 135 7.64 -18.90 -23.35
C GLY A 135 6.18 -19.07 -22.90
N LYS A 136 5.90 -18.78 -21.62
CA LYS A 136 4.55 -18.88 -21.02
C LYS A 136 3.86 -17.52 -20.86
N TYR A 137 4.40 -16.46 -21.46
CA TYR A 137 3.94 -15.08 -21.26
C TYR A 137 3.40 -14.46 -22.55
N ASP A 138 2.18 -13.94 -22.47
CA ASP A 138 1.54 -13.18 -23.54
C ASP A 138 1.86 -11.69 -23.40
N PHE A 139 2.75 -11.19 -24.25
CA PHE A 139 3.14 -9.77 -24.28
C PHE A 139 2.07 -8.86 -24.90
N ASN A 140 1.06 -9.42 -25.56
CA ASN A 140 -0.11 -8.69 -26.06
C ASN A 140 -1.19 -8.48 -24.98
N TYR A 141 -0.93 -8.88 -23.72
CA TYR A 141 -1.89 -8.74 -22.62
C TYR A 141 -2.41 -7.30 -22.44
N GLY A 142 -1.61 -6.28 -22.75
CA GLY A 142 -2.03 -4.87 -22.65
C GLY A 142 -3.22 -4.55 -23.55
N LEU A 143 -3.22 -5.04 -24.79
CA LEU A 143 -4.34 -4.90 -25.73
C LEU A 143 -5.57 -5.66 -25.22
N LYS A 144 -5.37 -6.85 -24.67
CA LYS A 144 -6.45 -7.69 -24.13
C LYS A 144 -7.08 -7.06 -22.87
N MET A 145 -6.27 -6.49 -21.99
CA MET A 145 -6.71 -5.69 -20.85
C MET A 145 -7.42 -4.40 -21.29
N GLY A 146 -7.17 -3.90 -22.50
CA GLY A 146 -7.81 -2.72 -23.09
C GLY A 146 -9.34 -2.75 -23.02
N ARG A 147 -9.96 -3.93 -23.06
CA ARG A 147 -11.42 -4.12 -22.99
C ARG A 147 -11.99 -4.06 -21.57
N LEU A 148 -11.15 -4.10 -20.54
CA LEU A 148 -11.57 -4.05 -19.16
C LEU A 148 -11.84 -2.61 -18.69
N SER A 149 -12.70 -2.49 -17.67
CA SER A 149 -12.95 -1.21 -16.98
C SER A 149 -11.65 -0.59 -16.45
N SER A 150 -11.59 0.74 -16.37
CA SER A 150 -10.39 1.48 -15.93
C SER A 150 -9.84 1.05 -14.57
N TRP A 151 -10.69 0.62 -13.64
CA TRP A 151 -10.24 0.17 -12.32
C TRP A 151 -9.52 -1.17 -12.37
N LYS A 152 -9.96 -2.09 -13.24
CA LYS A 152 -9.36 -3.41 -13.48
C LYS A 152 -7.96 -3.32 -14.11
N LYS A 153 -7.62 -2.17 -14.70
CA LYS A 153 -6.31 -1.88 -15.32
C LYS A 153 -5.30 -1.28 -14.33
N LYS A 154 -5.73 -0.86 -13.14
CA LYS A 154 -4.90 -0.12 -12.19
C LYS A 154 -4.49 -1.03 -11.03
N PRO A 155 -3.23 -1.52 -10.97
CA PRO A 155 -2.77 -2.42 -9.90
C PRO A 155 -3.08 -1.88 -8.50
N ALA A 156 -2.91 -0.58 -8.29
CA ALA A 156 -3.21 0.05 -7.00
C ALA A 156 -4.68 -0.11 -6.56
N LEU A 157 -5.64 -0.04 -7.48
CA LEU A 157 -7.04 -0.24 -7.15
C LEU A 157 -7.34 -1.72 -6.87
N LEU A 158 -6.75 -2.61 -7.66
CA LEU A 158 -6.89 -4.05 -7.45
C LEU A 158 -6.34 -4.48 -6.08
N VAL A 159 -5.19 -3.96 -5.67
CA VAL A 159 -4.61 -4.21 -4.34
C VAL A 159 -5.56 -3.71 -3.24
N ARG A 160 -6.17 -2.54 -3.38
CA ARG A 160 -7.16 -2.05 -2.39
C ARG A 160 -8.38 -2.97 -2.29
N HIS A 161 -8.89 -3.44 -3.42
CA HIS A 161 -9.99 -4.41 -3.44
C HIS A 161 -9.60 -5.72 -2.75
N PHE A 162 -8.40 -6.24 -3.05
CA PHE A 162 -7.84 -7.40 -2.39
C PHE A 162 -7.75 -7.21 -0.87
N LEU A 163 -7.19 -6.10 -0.40
CA LEU A 163 -7.09 -5.80 1.04
C LEU A 163 -8.46 -5.77 1.72
N LYS A 164 -9.44 -5.11 1.09
CA LYS A 164 -10.82 -5.08 1.64
C LYS A 164 -11.39 -6.49 1.77
N ARG A 165 -11.22 -7.32 0.74
CA ARG A 165 -11.82 -8.65 0.65
C ARG A 165 -11.16 -9.66 1.59
N LYS A 166 -9.86 -9.53 1.83
CA LYS A 166 -9.08 -10.34 2.79
C LYS A 166 -9.23 -9.89 4.25
N GLY A 167 -10.11 -8.92 4.54
CA GLY A 167 -10.30 -8.38 5.89
C GLY A 167 -9.09 -7.58 6.39
N LEU A 168 -8.27 -7.06 5.48
CA LEU A 168 -7.07 -6.25 5.76
C LEU A 168 -7.33 -4.75 5.58
N ALA A 169 -8.60 -4.33 5.68
CA ALA A 169 -8.95 -2.92 5.80
C ALA A 169 -8.55 -2.39 7.18
N LYS A 170 -8.11 -1.13 7.27
CA LYS A 170 -7.59 -0.48 8.49
C LYS A 170 -6.28 -1.08 9.01
N LEU A 171 -5.47 -1.59 8.08
CA LEU A 171 -4.11 -2.07 8.35
C LEU A 171 -3.21 -0.95 8.88
N ALA A 172 -3.28 0.24 8.28
CA ALA A 172 -2.47 1.38 8.65
C ALA A 172 -2.97 2.08 9.92
N ARG A 173 -2.02 2.45 10.78
CA ARG A 173 -2.18 3.31 11.94
C ARG A 173 -1.91 4.75 11.56
N LEU A 174 -2.96 5.55 11.61
CA LEU A 174 -2.89 6.99 11.40
C LEU A 174 -2.99 7.71 12.75
N PRO A 175 -2.34 8.87 12.90
CA PRO A 175 -2.35 9.63 14.16
C PRO A 175 -3.70 10.31 14.45
N ILE A 176 -4.68 10.16 13.55
CA ILE A 176 -6.00 10.79 13.61
C ILE A 176 -7.03 9.74 14.10
N PRO A 177 -8.06 10.12 14.89
CA PRO A 177 -9.12 9.19 15.30
C PRO A 177 -9.84 8.54 14.11
N GLN A 178 -10.18 7.25 14.23
CA GLN A 178 -10.76 6.47 13.13
C GLN A 178 -12.08 7.05 12.59
N SER A 179 -12.90 7.64 13.45
CA SER A 179 -14.17 8.27 13.08
C SER A 179 -14.00 9.49 12.16
N GLN A 180 -12.81 10.09 12.14
CA GLN A 180 -12.51 11.30 11.37
C GLN A 180 -11.74 11.00 10.08
N ILE A 181 -11.29 9.75 9.88
CA ILE A 181 -10.50 9.38 8.70
C ILE A 181 -11.44 9.00 7.55
N PRO A 182 -11.44 9.75 6.43
CA PRO A 182 -12.21 9.37 5.26
C PRO A 182 -11.73 8.01 4.72
N LEU A 183 -12.66 7.13 4.32
CA LEU A 183 -12.34 5.79 3.83
C LEU A 183 -11.30 5.79 2.70
N ARG A 184 -11.42 6.75 1.76
CA ARG A 184 -10.45 6.91 0.66
C ARG A 184 -9.02 7.13 1.15
N ILE A 185 -8.84 7.87 2.25
CA ILE A 185 -7.54 8.16 2.85
C ILE A 185 -7.03 6.92 3.57
N GLN A 186 -7.89 6.24 4.34
CA GLN A 186 -7.55 4.98 4.98
C GLN A 186 -7.02 3.96 3.97
N TYR A 187 -7.71 3.77 2.84
CA TYR A 187 -7.27 2.82 1.81
C TYR A 187 -5.93 3.16 1.16
N VAL A 188 -5.61 4.45 1.01
CA VAL A 188 -4.29 4.86 0.51
C VAL A 188 -3.21 4.41 1.50
N TYR A 189 -3.39 4.70 2.78
CA TYR A 189 -2.40 4.37 3.79
C TYR A 189 -2.33 2.88 4.11
N ASP A 190 -3.46 2.16 4.10
CA ASP A 190 -3.49 0.70 4.21
C ASP A 190 -2.65 0.07 3.10
N GLN A 191 -2.80 0.56 1.87
CA GLN A 191 -2.01 0.09 0.74
C GLN A 191 -0.52 0.41 0.91
N ARG A 192 -0.15 1.58 1.43
CA ARG A 192 1.26 1.92 1.72
C ARG A 192 1.85 0.98 2.76
N SER A 193 1.16 0.79 3.88
CA SER A 193 1.57 -0.17 4.91
C SER A 193 1.69 -1.58 4.36
N PHE A 194 0.74 -2.01 3.53
CA PHE A 194 0.80 -3.32 2.89
C PHE A 194 2.03 -3.46 2.00
N ASN A 195 2.31 -2.48 1.15
CA ASN A 195 3.51 -2.48 0.31
C ASN A 195 4.78 -2.55 1.16
N ALA A 196 4.88 -1.78 2.24
CA ALA A 196 6.03 -1.82 3.14
C ALA A 196 6.21 -3.19 3.80
N ILE A 197 5.12 -3.86 4.16
CA ILE A 197 5.16 -5.23 4.68
C ILE A 197 5.66 -6.21 3.62
N ILE A 198 5.21 -6.10 2.37
CA ILE A 198 5.74 -6.91 1.28
C ILE A 198 7.25 -6.66 1.10
N GLY A 199 7.69 -5.41 1.17
CA GLY A 199 9.12 -5.06 1.14
C GLY A 199 9.89 -5.70 2.28
N TYR A 200 9.38 -5.62 3.51
CA TYR A 200 9.97 -6.28 4.67
C TYR A 200 10.09 -7.79 4.47
N ILE A 201 8.99 -8.45 4.07
CA ILE A 201 8.95 -9.90 3.80
C ILE A 201 10.00 -10.29 2.77
N ALA A 202 10.14 -9.52 1.70
CA ALA A 202 11.12 -9.75 0.63
C ALA A 202 12.57 -9.62 1.11
N LYS A 203 12.84 -8.82 2.15
CA LYS A 203 14.19 -8.66 2.71
C LYS A 203 14.52 -9.70 3.78
N THR A 204 13.52 -10.26 4.46
CA THR A 204 13.71 -11.22 5.56
C THR A 204 13.52 -12.68 5.17
N ASN A 205 13.02 -12.98 3.98
CA ASN A 205 12.75 -14.35 3.53
C ASN A 205 13.46 -14.64 2.21
N ASP A 206 13.58 -15.93 1.88
CA ASP A 206 14.17 -16.35 0.61
C ASP A 206 13.36 -15.85 -0.59
N ALA A 207 14.05 -15.47 -1.66
CA ALA A 207 13.42 -14.85 -2.84
C ALA A 207 12.45 -15.81 -3.55
N GLN A 208 12.76 -17.10 -3.62
CA GLN A 208 11.88 -18.10 -4.23
C GLN A 208 10.62 -18.27 -3.38
N THR A 209 10.78 -18.44 -2.07
CA THR A 209 9.66 -18.55 -1.12
C THR A 209 8.71 -17.36 -1.21
N VAL A 210 9.26 -16.14 -1.24
CA VAL A 210 8.47 -14.92 -1.37
C VAL A 210 7.76 -14.88 -2.72
N ASN A 211 8.43 -15.21 -3.82
CA ASN A 211 7.82 -15.18 -5.15
C ASN A 211 6.65 -16.18 -5.25
N GLU A 212 6.83 -17.40 -4.74
CA GLU A 212 5.78 -18.43 -4.71
C GLU A 212 4.57 -17.96 -3.89
N PHE A 213 4.81 -17.42 -2.69
CA PHE A 213 3.78 -16.83 -1.84
C PHE A 213 3.01 -15.70 -2.55
N LEU A 214 3.73 -14.71 -3.11
CA LEU A 214 3.11 -13.57 -3.78
C LEU A 214 2.29 -14.01 -4.98
N LYS A 215 2.78 -14.97 -5.78
CA LYS A 215 2.05 -15.50 -6.95
C LYS A 215 0.80 -16.25 -6.55
N ALA A 216 0.92 -17.19 -5.63
CA ALA A 216 -0.14 -18.13 -5.30
C ALA A 216 -1.26 -17.50 -4.48
N GLU A 217 -0.92 -16.68 -3.49
CA GLU A 217 -1.87 -16.18 -2.51
C GLU A 217 -2.40 -14.77 -2.86
N ILE A 218 -1.54 -13.92 -3.43
CA ILE A 218 -1.87 -12.50 -3.63
C ILE A 218 -2.23 -12.24 -5.08
N ALA A 219 -1.30 -12.47 -6.01
CA ALA A 219 -1.47 -12.09 -7.40
C ALA A 219 -2.59 -12.90 -8.08
N LYS A 220 -2.64 -14.21 -7.86
CA LYS A 220 -3.74 -15.05 -8.38
C LYS A 220 -5.10 -14.54 -7.90
N ASP A 221 -5.23 -14.16 -6.64
CA ASP A 221 -6.49 -13.69 -6.08
C ASP A 221 -6.91 -12.30 -6.60
N ILE A 222 -5.95 -11.38 -6.69
CA ILE A 222 -6.10 -10.08 -7.34
C ILE A 222 -6.63 -10.26 -8.77
N VAL A 223 -6.04 -11.18 -9.52
CA VAL A 223 -6.39 -11.45 -10.92
C VAL A 223 -7.74 -12.15 -11.03
N GLN A 224 -8.06 -13.10 -10.16
CA GLN A 224 -9.39 -13.73 -10.12
C GLN A 224 -10.50 -12.72 -9.88
N THR A 225 -10.27 -11.76 -8.98
CA THR A 225 -11.21 -10.64 -8.70
C THR A 225 -11.47 -9.77 -9.93
N MET A 226 -10.50 -9.68 -10.84
CA MET A 226 -10.67 -8.98 -12.10
C MET A 226 -11.62 -9.73 -13.05
N LEU A 227 -11.62 -11.06 -12.99
CA LEU A 227 -12.40 -11.91 -13.89
C LEU A 227 -13.83 -12.15 -13.44
N THR A 228 -14.06 -12.20 -12.12
CA THR A 228 -15.42 -12.28 -11.58
C THR A 228 -16.15 -10.95 -11.84
N ARG A 229 -17.38 -11.05 -12.34
CA ARG A 229 -18.24 -9.93 -12.74
C ARG A 229 -18.82 -9.24 -11.53
#